data_AF-A0A3D4EGC5-F1
#
_entry.id   AF-A0A3D4EGC5-F1
#
_cell.length_a   1.000
_cell.length_b   1.000
_cell.length_c   1.000
_cell.angle_alpha   90.00
_cell.angle_beta   90.00
_cell.angle_gamma   90.00
#
_symmetry.space_group_name_H-M   'P 1'
#
loop_
_entity.id
_entity.type
_entity.pdbx_description
1 polymer ?
#
loop_
_entity_poly.entity_id
_entity_poly.type
_entity_poly.pdbx_seq_one_letter_code
_entity_poly.pdbx_strand_id
1 'polypeptide(L)'
;MKIYKSMEELIGATPLVELRNIEQEENLAARLLVKVERGNPAGSVKDRVAKTMLDDAEAKGKLSKGGTVIEPTSGNTGIGIAAIGAARGYRVIIVMPDTMSVERRLLMTAYGAELVLTDGKLGMKGAVDKAEQLHAEIPGSIIAGQFENPANPAAHRTYTGPEIWEDTDGKV
;
A
#
# COMPACT_ATOMS: atom_id res chain seq x y z
N MET A 1 13.35 21.74 -13.37
CA MET A 1 12.52 20.53 -13.29
C MET A 1 13.10 19.64 -12.21
N LYS A 2 12.29 19.16 -11.25
CA LYS A 2 12.78 18.28 -10.18
C LYS A 2 13.01 16.88 -10.77
N ILE A 3 14.20 16.31 -10.56
CA ILE A 3 14.53 14.94 -11.00
C ILE A 3 14.40 14.04 -9.76
N TYR A 4 13.52 13.06 -9.84
CA TYR A 4 13.30 12.06 -8.79
C TYR A 4 14.26 10.87 -8.96
N LYS A 5 14.69 10.25 -7.86
CA LYS A 5 15.64 9.13 -7.86
C LYS A 5 14.98 7.78 -7.64
N SER A 6 13.75 7.77 -7.13
CA SER A 6 12.94 6.56 -6.91
C SER A 6 11.46 6.84 -7.19
N MET A 7 10.72 5.81 -7.60
CA MET A 7 9.27 5.90 -7.77
C MET A 7 8.55 6.25 -6.47
N GLU A 8 9.11 5.89 -5.32
CA GLU A 8 8.49 6.16 -4.02
C GLU A 8 8.45 7.66 -3.66
N GLU A 9 9.29 8.48 -4.30
CA GLU A 9 9.25 9.94 -4.15
C GLU A 9 8.04 10.58 -4.84
N LEU A 10 7.32 9.81 -5.68
CA LEU A 10 6.10 10.20 -6.36
C LEU A 10 4.84 9.81 -5.57
N ILE A 11 4.99 9.17 -4.40
CA ILE A 11 3.87 8.78 -3.55
C ILE A 11 3.34 10.02 -2.82
N GLY A 12 2.04 10.25 -2.94
CA GLY A 12 1.34 11.38 -2.32
C GLY A 12 1.15 12.57 -3.25
N ALA A 13 0.80 13.72 -2.67
CA ALA A 13 0.43 14.94 -3.40
C ALA A 13 -0.59 14.67 -4.53
N THR A 14 -1.56 13.79 -4.26
CA THR A 14 -2.58 13.38 -5.23
C THR A 14 -3.61 14.49 -5.40
N PRO A 15 -4.22 14.67 -6.58
CA PRO A 15 -5.10 15.81 -6.81
C PRO A 15 -6.42 15.68 -6.06
N LEU A 16 -6.98 16.82 -5.68
CA LEU A 16 -8.34 16.98 -5.19
C LEU A 16 -9.23 17.50 -6.32
N VAL A 17 -10.35 16.84 -6.59
CA VAL A 17 -11.25 17.18 -7.70
C VAL A 17 -12.64 17.52 -7.17
N GLU A 18 -13.16 18.68 -7.58
CA GLU A 18 -14.52 19.14 -7.27
C GLU A 18 -15.54 18.55 -8.25
N LEU A 19 -16.65 18.01 -7.74
CA LEU A 19 -17.67 17.31 -8.54
C LEU A 19 -18.87 18.20 -8.86
N ARG A 20 -18.62 19.31 -9.57
CA ARG A 20 -19.63 20.36 -9.86
C ARG A 20 -20.92 19.86 -10.51
N ASN A 21 -20.82 18.90 -11.42
CA ASN A 21 -22.01 18.39 -12.11
C ASN A 21 -22.94 17.65 -11.13
N ILE A 22 -22.38 16.85 -10.21
CA ILE A 22 -23.17 16.13 -9.20
C ILE A 22 -23.77 17.12 -8.20
N GLU A 23 -23.01 18.16 -7.80
CA GLU A 23 -23.54 19.22 -6.94
C GLU A 23 -24.77 19.90 -7.56
N GLN A 24 -24.74 20.16 -8.87
CA GLN A 24 -25.86 20.76 -9.61
C GLN A 24 -27.04 19.79 -9.78
N GLU A 25 -26.78 18.55 -10.18
CA GLU A 25 -27.81 17.52 -10.42
C GLU A 25 -28.58 17.20 -9.12
N GLU A 26 -27.89 17.13 -7.99
CA GLU A 26 -28.46 16.80 -6.68
C GLU A 26 -28.85 18.05 -5.86
N ASN A 27 -28.69 19.26 -6.42
CA ASN A 27 -28.93 20.54 -5.76
C ASN A 27 -28.28 20.64 -4.36
N LEU A 28 -27.00 20.27 -4.26
CA LEU A 28 -26.26 20.23 -3.01
C LEU A 28 -25.92 21.66 -2.54
N ALA A 29 -26.17 21.93 -1.26
CA ALA A 29 -25.70 23.15 -0.59
C ALA A 29 -24.22 23.07 -0.15
N ALA A 30 -23.57 21.91 -0.32
CA ALA A 30 -22.21 21.64 0.09
C ALA A 30 -21.31 21.35 -1.12
N ARG A 31 -20.02 21.66 -0.97
CA ARG A 31 -18.99 21.32 -1.96
C ARG A 31 -18.56 19.87 -1.81
N LEU A 32 -18.56 19.11 -2.90
CA LEU A 32 -18.16 17.71 -2.97
C LEU A 32 -16.78 17.57 -3.60
N LEU A 33 -15.81 17.11 -2.80
CA LEU A 33 -14.42 16.95 -3.20
C LEU A 33 -13.99 15.47 -3.16
N VAL A 34 -13.19 15.05 -4.14
CA VAL A 34 -12.62 13.69 -4.21
C VAL A 34 -11.10 13.76 -4.25
N LYS A 35 -10.44 13.12 -3.28
CA LYS A 35 -8.98 12.94 -3.26
C LYS A 35 -8.61 11.72 -4.13
N VAL A 36 -7.97 11.96 -5.26
CA VAL A 36 -7.80 10.97 -6.34
C VAL A 36 -6.53 10.13 -6.14
N GLU A 37 -6.59 9.20 -5.18
CA GLU A 37 -5.45 8.37 -4.77
C GLU A 37 -4.96 7.35 -5.82
N ARG A 38 -5.69 7.16 -6.93
CA ARG A 38 -5.20 6.33 -8.05
C ARG A 38 -3.98 6.92 -8.76
N GLY A 39 -3.67 8.20 -8.51
CA GLY A 39 -2.52 8.89 -9.09
C GLY A 39 -1.17 8.52 -8.45
N ASN A 40 -1.17 7.78 -7.35
CA ASN A 40 0.05 7.20 -6.79
C ASN A 40 0.68 6.20 -7.80
N PRO A 41 2.01 6.01 -7.77
CA PRO A 41 2.74 5.34 -8.85
C PRO A 41 2.46 3.83 -9.01
N ALA A 42 2.06 3.13 -7.94
CA ALA A 42 1.57 1.75 -8.00
C ALA A 42 0.03 1.69 -8.09
N GLY A 43 -0.64 2.84 -8.26
CA GLY A 43 -2.02 2.96 -8.69
C GLY A 43 -3.06 3.06 -7.58
N SER A 44 -2.66 3.25 -6.31
CA SER A 44 -3.63 3.32 -5.22
C SER A 44 -3.16 4.06 -3.97
N VAL A 45 -4.10 4.29 -3.05
CA VAL A 45 -3.83 4.82 -1.71
C VAL A 45 -2.89 3.94 -0.87
N LYS A 46 -2.76 2.64 -1.21
CA LYS A 46 -1.96 1.70 -0.41
C LYS A 46 -0.46 1.92 -0.56
N ASP A 47 -0.02 2.66 -1.56
CA ASP A 47 1.38 3.06 -1.75
C ASP A 47 1.88 3.84 -0.52
N ARG A 48 1.04 4.74 0.03
CA ARG A 48 1.35 5.51 1.24
C ARG A 48 1.57 4.60 2.44
N VAL A 49 0.69 3.64 2.62
CA VAL A 49 0.69 2.70 3.75
C VAL A 49 1.88 1.74 3.62
N ALA A 50 2.11 1.18 2.44
CA ALA A 50 3.25 0.32 2.16
C ALA A 50 4.57 1.04 2.45
N LYS A 51 4.75 2.26 1.94
CA LYS A 51 5.95 3.08 2.20
C LYS A 51 6.13 3.30 3.70
N THR A 52 5.08 3.73 4.39
CA THR A 52 5.16 4.08 5.81
C THR A 52 5.44 2.86 6.69
N MET A 53 4.86 1.69 6.40
CA MET A 53 5.15 0.45 7.13
C MET A 53 6.60 -0.01 6.94
N LEU A 54 7.15 0.11 5.72
CA LEU A 54 8.54 -0.23 5.45
C LEU A 54 9.52 0.76 6.07
N ASP A 55 9.23 2.07 5.98
CA ASP A 55 10.00 3.12 6.66
C ASP A 55 10.05 2.89 8.18
N ASP A 56 8.92 2.55 8.79
CA ASP A 56 8.82 2.26 10.23
C ASP A 56 9.63 1.01 10.61
N ALA A 57 9.57 -0.06 9.79
CA ALA A 57 10.33 -1.27 10.03
C ALA A 57 11.84 -1.05 9.90
N GLU A 58 12.28 -0.27 8.92
CA GLU A 58 13.68 0.15 8.75
C GLU A 58 14.16 1.01 9.93
N ALA A 59 13.39 2.03 10.31
CA ALA A 59 13.73 2.94 11.39
C ALA A 59 13.85 2.23 12.75
N LYS A 60 13.06 1.17 12.97
CA LYS A 60 13.12 0.33 14.16
C LYS A 60 14.17 -0.79 14.08
N GLY A 61 14.91 -0.89 12.98
CA GLY A 61 15.91 -1.93 12.75
C GLY A 61 15.32 -3.34 12.57
N LYS A 62 14.02 -3.46 12.30
CA LYS A 62 13.36 -4.75 12.05
C LYS A 62 13.59 -5.26 10.63
N LEU A 63 13.74 -4.34 9.67
CA LEU A 63 14.03 -4.66 8.28
C LEU A 63 15.43 -4.15 7.92
N SER A 64 16.31 -5.08 7.57
CA SER A 64 17.67 -4.77 7.11
C SER A 64 17.72 -4.69 5.58
N LYS A 65 18.78 -4.08 5.04
CA LYS A 65 19.02 -4.00 3.59
C LYS A 65 19.04 -5.41 2.98
N GLY A 66 18.24 -5.63 1.94
CA GLY A 66 18.09 -6.97 1.33
C GLY A 66 17.25 -7.94 2.14
N GLY A 67 16.61 -7.49 3.23
CA GLY A 67 15.70 -8.28 4.05
C GLY A 67 14.46 -8.74 3.30
N THR A 68 13.69 -9.62 3.96
CA THR A 68 12.48 -10.21 3.38
C THR A 68 11.22 -9.57 3.97
N VAL A 69 10.30 -9.13 3.13
CA VAL A 69 8.98 -8.62 3.53
C VAL A 69 7.92 -9.62 3.11
N ILE A 70 7.14 -10.09 4.08
CA ILE A 70 6.01 -10.97 3.88
C ILE A 70 4.74 -10.14 4.09
N GLU A 71 3.73 -10.30 3.23
CA GLU A 71 2.42 -9.69 3.47
C GLU A 71 1.28 -10.63 3.04
N PRO A 72 0.37 -10.99 3.96
CA PRO A 72 -0.87 -11.68 3.60
C PRO A 72 -1.87 -10.69 3.00
N THR A 73 -1.95 -10.63 1.67
CA THR A 73 -2.89 -9.74 0.99
C THR A 73 -3.11 -10.16 -0.45
N SER A 74 -4.33 -9.96 -0.94
CA SER A 74 -4.67 -10.14 -2.36
C SER A 74 -4.86 -8.83 -3.12
N GLY A 75 -4.65 -7.69 -2.45
CA GLY A 75 -5.07 -6.38 -2.94
C GLY A 75 -3.92 -5.40 -3.15
N ASN A 76 -4.29 -4.12 -3.18
CA ASN A 76 -3.38 -3.03 -3.48
C ASN A 76 -2.21 -2.88 -2.51
N THR A 77 -2.35 -3.35 -1.26
CA THR A 77 -1.23 -3.35 -0.30
C THR A 77 -0.08 -4.22 -0.80
N GLY A 78 -0.37 -5.38 -1.40
CA GLY A 78 0.66 -6.26 -1.96
C GLY A 78 1.34 -5.64 -3.18
N ILE A 79 0.58 -4.92 -4.01
CA ILE A 79 1.13 -4.17 -5.16
C ILE A 79 2.05 -3.05 -4.67
N GLY A 80 1.62 -2.26 -3.69
CA GLY A 80 2.44 -1.18 -3.11
C GLY A 80 3.72 -1.69 -2.45
N ILE A 81 3.64 -2.76 -1.66
CA ILE A 81 4.82 -3.39 -1.03
C ILE A 81 5.74 -3.99 -2.08
N ALA A 82 5.21 -4.67 -3.11
CA ALA A 82 6.02 -5.23 -4.19
C ALA A 82 6.78 -4.14 -4.95
N ALA A 83 6.10 -3.05 -5.31
CA ALA A 83 6.71 -1.94 -6.04
C ALA A 83 7.81 -1.24 -5.23
N ILE A 84 7.56 -0.95 -3.95
CA ILE A 84 8.56 -0.30 -3.08
C ILE A 84 9.69 -1.28 -2.73
N GLY A 85 9.37 -2.55 -2.49
CA GLY A 85 10.36 -3.60 -2.26
C GLY A 85 11.32 -3.74 -3.45
N ALA A 86 10.80 -3.71 -4.68
CA ALA A 86 11.61 -3.69 -5.89
C ALA A 86 12.55 -2.47 -5.94
N ALA A 87 12.02 -1.28 -5.63
CA ALA A 87 12.80 -0.04 -5.62
C ALA A 87 13.91 -0.02 -4.55
N ARG A 88 13.69 -0.67 -3.41
CA ARG A 88 14.63 -0.73 -2.27
C ARG A 88 15.52 -1.96 -2.25
N GLY A 89 15.26 -2.95 -3.10
CA GLY A 89 16.01 -4.20 -3.17
C GLY A 89 15.66 -5.19 -2.05
N TYR A 90 14.40 -5.25 -1.64
CA TYR A 90 13.88 -6.26 -0.72
C TYR A 90 13.38 -7.50 -1.46
N ARG A 91 13.51 -8.66 -0.81
CA ARG A 91 12.76 -9.86 -1.22
C ARG A 91 11.34 -9.70 -0.72
N VAL A 92 10.35 -9.73 -1.61
CA VAL A 92 8.93 -9.59 -1.25
C VAL A 92 8.20 -10.90 -1.49
N ILE A 93 7.48 -11.38 -0.48
CA ILE A 93 6.63 -12.57 -0.55
C ILE A 93 5.19 -12.16 -0.25
N ILE A 94 4.30 -12.27 -1.23
CA ILE A 94 2.87 -12.02 -1.04
C ILE A 94 2.14 -13.36 -0.89
N VAL A 95 1.40 -13.47 0.21
CA VAL A 95 0.60 -14.66 0.51
C VAL A 95 -0.87 -14.34 0.22
N MET A 96 -1.53 -15.14 -0.61
CA MET A 96 -2.94 -14.90 -0.97
C MET A 96 -3.69 -16.19 -1.30
N PRO A 97 -5.03 -16.20 -1.19
CA PRO A 97 -5.83 -17.33 -1.65
C PRO A 97 -5.72 -17.54 -3.17
N ASP A 98 -5.75 -18.78 -3.62
CA ASP A 98 -5.67 -19.15 -5.05
C ASP A 98 -6.87 -18.69 -5.90
N THR A 99 -7.99 -18.37 -5.26
CA THR A 99 -9.21 -17.80 -5.87
C THR A 99 -9.03 -16.35 -6.36
N MET A 100 -7.90 -15.72 -6.07
CA MET A 100 -7.63 -14.33 -6.45
C MET A 100 -7.31 -14.18 -7.95
N SER A 101 -7.65 -13.02 -8.51
CA SER A 101 -7.58 -12.78 -9.96
C SER A 101 -6.16 -12.95 -10.51
N VAL A 102 -6.07 -13.38 -11.77
CA VAL A 102 -4.78 -13.60 -12.44
C VAL A 102 -4.05 -12.27 -12.68
N GLU A 103 -4.79 -11.21 -13.00
CA GLU A 103 -4.26 -9.88 -13.27
C GLU A 103 -3.51 -9.31 -12.06
N ARG A 104 -4.05 -9.49 -10.85
CA ARG A 104 -3.39 -9.04 -9.62
C ARG A 104 -2.13 -9.83 -9.32
N ARG A 105 -2.15 -11.14 -9.57
CA ARG A 105 -0.96 -12.00 -9.45
C ARG A 105 0.13 -11.54 -10.40
N LEU A 106 -0.22 -11.35 -11.67
CA LEU A 106 0.70 -10.88 -12.72
C LEU A 106 1.33 -9.54 -12.36
N LEU A 107 0.54 -8.57 -11.87
CA LEU A 107 1.04 -7.25 -11.52
C LEU A 107 2.05 -7.30 -10.37
N MET A 108 1.78 -8.07 -9.31
CA MET A 108 2.73 -8.22 -8.20
C MET A 108 4.02 -8.94 -8.65
N THR A 109 3.89 -10.01 -9.45
CA THR A 109 5.07 -10.72 -10.00
C THR A 109 5.87 -9.86 -10.97
N ALA A 110 5.25 -8.92 -11.67
CA ALA A 110 5.95 -7.99 -12.57
C ALA A 110 6.87 -7.03 -11.80
N TYR A 111 6.54 -6.72 -10.54
CA TYR A 111 7.44 -6.02 -9.61
C TYR A 111 8.46 -6.97 -8.94
N GLY A 112 8.48 -8.26 -9.28
CA GLY A 112 9.42 -9.23 -8.73
C GLY A 112 9.02 -9.86 -7.39
N ALA A 113 7.76 -9.68 -6.95
CA ALA A 113 7.28 -10.36 -5.75
C ALA A 113 7.08 -11.87 -6.00
N GLU A 114 7.47 -12.67 -5.02
CA GLU A 114 7.13 -14.09 -4.94
C GLU A 114 5.69 -14.25 -4.47
N LEU A 115 4.95 -15.17 -5.09
CA LEU A 115 3.58 -15.47 -4.69
C LEU A 115 3.49 -16.83 -4.01
N VAL A 116 2.92 -16.84 -2.81
CA VAL A 116 2.54 -18.08 -2.11
C VAL A 116 1.03 -18.17 -2.09
N LEU A 117 0.49 -19.16 -2.78
CA LEU A 117 -0.95 -19.39 -2.85
C LEU A 117 -1.40 -20.32 -1.71
N THR A 118 -2.50 -19.96 -1.07
CA THR A 118 -3.19 -20.78 -0.06
C THR A 118 -4.53 -21.27 -0.57
N ASP A 119 -5.10 -22.32 0.04
CA ASP A 119 -6.43 -22.83 -0.30
C ASP A 119 -7.49 -21.71 -0.17
N GLY A 120 -8.18 -21.44 -1.28
CA GLY A 120 -9.29 -20.50 -1.37
C GLY A 120 -10.35 -20.64 -0.28
N LYS A 121 -10.61 -21.87 0.19
CA LYS A 121 -11.62 -22.17 1.23
C LYS A 121 -11.25 -21.60 2.60
N LEU A 122 -9.96 -21.44 2.87
CA LEU A 122 -9.46 -20.85 4.12
C LEU A 122 -9.49 -19.32 4.08
N GLY A 123 -9.70 -18.73 2.89
CA GLY A 123 -9.75 -17.30 2.68
C GLY A 123 -8.50 -16.58 3.19
N MET A 124 -8.67 -15.32 3.58
CA MET A 124 -7.56 -14.52 4.10
C MET A 124 -6.97 -15.05 5.41
N LYS A 125 -7.75 -15.79 6.21
CA LYS A 125 -7.22 -16.41 7.43
C LYS A 125 -6.11 -17.42 7.09
N GLY A 126 -6.32 -18.27 6.09
CA GLY A 126 -5.28 -19.19 5.62
C GLY A 126 -4.03 -18.48 5.11
N ALA A 127 -4.20 -17.33 4.44
CA ALA A 127 -3.06 -16.51 3.99
C ALA A 127 -2.28 -15.90 5.18
N VAL A 128 -2.97 -15.43 6.21
CA VAL A 128 -2.34 -14.94 7.45
C VAL A 128 -1.58 -16.06 8.15
N ASP A 129 -2.22 -17.22 8.38
CA ASP A 129 -1.59 -18.37 9.03
C ASP A 129 -0.32 -18.82 8.27
N LYS A 130 -0.38 -18.81 6.93
CA LYS A 130 0.77 -19.16 6.09
C LYS A 130 1.86 -18.09 6.12
N ALA A 131 1.52 -16.80 6.20
CA ALA A 131 2.49 -15.73 6.36
C ALA A 131 3.26 -15.84 7.69
N GLU A 132 2.57 -16.14 8.79
CA GLU A 132 3.18 -16.40 10.10
C GLU A 132 4.12 -17.61 10.06
N GLN A 133 3.72 -18.70 9.39
CA GLN A 133 4.59 -19.85 9.19
C GLN A 133 5.88 -19.45 8.44
N LEU A 134 5.75 -18.74 7.33
CA LEU A 134 6.91 -18.29 6.54
C LEU A 134 7.82 -17.35 7.33
N HIS A 135 7.23 -16.48 8.17
CA HIS A 135 8.00 -15.57 9.01
C HIS A 135 8.85 -16.33 10.03
N ALA A 136 8.30 -17.38 10.65
CA ALA A 136 9.03 -18.26 11.55
C ALA A 136 10.16 -19.04 10.85
N GLU A 137 9.99 -19.36 9.56
CA GLU A 137 10.95 -20.12 8.76
C GLU A 137 12.04 -19.27 8.10
N ILE A 138 11.82 -17.97 7.91
CA ILE A 138 12.73 -17.07 7.20
C ILE A 138 13.35 -16.08 8.20
N PRO A 139 14.59 -16.32 8.67
CA PRO A 139 15.27 -15.44 9.61
C PRO A 139 15.41 -14.02 9.06
N GLY A 140 15.12 -13.02 9.89
CA GLY A 140 15.22 -11.61 9.52
C GLY A 140 14.15 -11.14 8.53
N SER A 141 13.12 -11.95 8.26
CA SER A 141 11.92 -11.48 7.58
C SER A 141 11.06 -10.63 8.52
N ILE A 142 10.16 -9.84 7.93
CA ILE A 142 9.07 -9.18 8.66
C ILE A 142 7.74 -9.57 8.03
N ILE A 143 6.66 -9.50 8.81
CA ILE A 143 5.31 -9.35 8.26
C ILE A 143 4.96 -7.86 8.32
N ALA A 144 4.63 -7.24 7.18
CA ALA A 144 4.32 -5.80 7.18
C ALA A 144 3.07 -5.49 8.01
N GLY A 145 2.05 -6.36 7.92
CA GLY A 145 0.98 -6.50 8.90
C GLY A 145 -0.07 -5.38 8.83
N GLN A 146 -0.63 -5.12 7.64
CA GLN A 146 -1.50 -3.94 7.43
C GLN A 146 -2.70 -3.82 8.38
N PHE A 147 -3.18 -4.94 8.93
CA PHE A 147 -4.36 -4.97 9.81
C PHE A 147 -4.08 -4.48 11.23
N GLU A 148 -2.83 -4.60 11.69
CA GLU A 148 -2.45 -4.32 13.08
C GLU A 148 -1.34 -3.27 13.19
N ASN A 149 -0.59 -3.03 12.11
CA ASN A 149 0.54 -2.12 12.12
C ASN A 149 0.08 -0.65 12.26
N PRO A 150 0.43 0.06 13.36
CA PRO A 150 0.01 1.44 13.58
C PRO A 150 0.57 2.42 12.54
N ALA A 151 1.61 2.03 11.78
CA ALA A 151 2.14 2.81 10.67
C ALA A 151 1.10 3.00 9.55
N ASN A 152 0.14 2.08 9.39
CA ASN A 152 -0.95 2.21 8.41
C ASN A 152 -1.82 3.46 8.68
N PRO A 153 -2.55 3.58 9.80
CA PRO A 153 -3.29 4.81 10.08
C PRO A 153 -2.40 6.04 10.26
N ALA A 154 -1.15 5.87 10.73
CA ALA A 154 -0.20 6.97 10.84
C ALA A 154 0.17 7.57 9.47
N ALA A 155 0.22 6.78 8.40
CA ALA A 155 0.44 7.27 7.04
C ALA A 155 -0.60 8.34 6.65
N HIS A 156 -1.87 8.08 6.95
CA HIS A 156 -2.94 9.02 6.62
C HIS A 156 -2.96 10.25 7.53
N ARG A 157 -2.59 10.11 8.81
CA ARG A 157 -2.43 11.26 9.70
C ARG A 157 -1.27 12.16 9.30
N THR A 158 -0.18 11.58 8.80
CA THR A 158 1.05 12.30 8.45
C THR A 158 0.96 12.92 7.07
N TYR A 159 0.29 12.26 6.12
CA TYR A 159 0.29 12.67 4.72
C TYR A 159 -1.12 13.03 4.22
N THR A 160 -2.03 12.05 4.14
CA THR A 160 -3.33 12.25 3.49
C THR A 160 -4.18 13.37 4.12
N GLY A 161 -4.25 13.42 5.45
CA GLY A 161 -4.99 14.45 6.19
C GLY A 161 -4.43 15.85 5.97
N PRO A 162 -3.13 16.08 6.25
CA PRO A 162 -2.48 17.36 5.97
C PRO A 162 -2.60 17.80 4.52
N GLU A 163 -2.45 16.91 3.54
CA GLU A 163 -2.65 17.26 2.13
C GLU A 163 -4.08 17.74 1.85
N ILE A 164 -5.11 17.07 2.38
CA ILE A 164 -6.50 17.53 2.22
C ILE A 164 -6.71 18.88 2.90
N TRP A 165 -6.15 19.07 4.10
CA TRP A 165 -6.24 20.33 4.83
C TRP A 165 -5.58 21.48 4.05
N GLU A 166 -4.39 21.25 3.52
CA GLU A 166 -3.64 22.22 2.71
C GLU A 166 -4.38 22.53 1.40
N ASP A 167 -4.82 21.51 0.66
CA ASP A 167 -5.53 21.66 -0.62
C ASP A 167 -6.88 22.39 -0.50
N THR A 168 -7.42 22.49 0.71
CA THR A 168 -8.71 23.16 1.00
C THR A 168 -8.56 24.46 1.76
N ASP A 169 -7.33 24.95 1.98
CA ASP A 169 -7.02 26.10 2.83
C ASP A 169 -7.64 25.97 4.24
N GLY A 170 -7.70 24.75 4.77
CA GLY A 170 -8.29 24.41 6.07
C GLY A 170 -9.82 24.43 6.12
N LYS A 171 -10.51 24.44 4.97
CA LYS A 171 -11.98 24.48 4.87
C LYS A 171 -12.55 23.07 4.62
N VAL A 172 -12.42 22.21 5.63
CA VAL A 172 -12.93 20.82 5.67
C VAL A 172 -14.06 20.67 6.68
#